data_AF-A0A7C5NDM4-F1
#
_entry.id   AF-A0A7C5NDM4-F1
#
_cell.length_a   1.000
_cell.length_b   1.000
_cell.length_c   1.000
_cell.angle_alpha   90.00
_cell.angle_beta   90.00
_cell.angle_gamma   90.00
#
_symmetry.space_group_name_H-M   'P 1'
#
loop_
_entity.id
_entity.type
_entity.pdbx_description
1 polymer ?
#
loop_
_entity_poly.entity_id
_entity_poly.type
_entity_poly.pdbx_seq_one_letter_code
_entity_poly.pdbx_strand_id
1 'polypeptide(L)'
;MRPRRVLLMGALLVSVAACSESPAPSPAAHATSATSGATATTSAPATTASASATTASASATTATSTAPEPSPTPEGMVRIPGALFMMGATAFRGNPEERPMHEAAVASFFLDEDEVTLAEYHECVEQGACKATYRDH
;
A
#
# COMPACT_ATOMS: atom_id res chain seq x y z
N MET A 1 -42.02 10.06 35.17
CA MET A 1 -41.04 9.28 35.97
C MET A 1 -41.07 7.83 35.48
N ARG A 2 -39.96 7.32 34.90
CA ARG A 2 -39.81 5.90 34.50
C ARG A 2 -38.82 5.23 35.46
N PRO A 3 -39.11 4.05 36.03
CA PRO A 3 -38.20 3.42 36.98
C PRO A 3 -36.99 2.82 36.26
N ARG A 4 -35.80 3.16 36.78
CA ARG A 4 -34.50 2.63 36.37
C ARG A 4 -34.42 1.15 36.75
N ARG A 5 -34.27 0.26 35.77
CA ARG A 5 -33.86 -1.14 36.02
C ARG A 5 -32.34 -1.21 35.93
N VAL A 6 -31.72 -1.16 37.11
CA VAL A 6 -30.33 -1.58 37.34
C VAL A 6 -30.39 -3.10 37.56
N LEU A 7 -29.74 -3.86 36.69
CA LEU A 7 -29.42 -5.27 36.93
C LEU A 7 -28.01 -5.49 36.38
N LEU A 8 -26.99 -5.31 37.23
CA LEU A 8 -26.29 -6.36 37.97
C LEU A 8 -25.44 -7.29 37.07
N MET A 9 -24.15 -6.94 37.08
CA MET A 9 -22.97 -7.80 36.95
C MET A 9 -23.19 -9.31 36.78
N GLY A 10 -22.76 -9.81 35.63
CA GLY A 10 -22.37 -11.21 35.44
C GLY A 10 -21.01 -11.27 34.75
N ALA A 11 -19.93 -11.10 35.52
CA ALA A 11 -18.58 -11.34 35.06
C ALA A 11 -18.35 -12.86 34.96
N LEU A 12 -18.32 -13.39 33.74
CA LEU A 12 -17.95 -14.79 33.48
C LEU A 12 -16.46 -14.84 33.11
N LEU A 13 -15.61 -15.01 34.13
CA LEU A 13 -14.19 -15.29 33.98
C LEU A 13 -14.01 -16.76 33.56
N VAL A 14 -13.70 -17.00 32.29
CA VAL A 14 -13.29 -18.31 31.77
C VAL A 14 -11.77 -18.37 31.80
N SER A 15 -11.22 -19.09 32.79
CA SER A 15 -9.80 -19.42 32.87
C SER A 15 -9.46 -20.55 31.91
N VAL A 16 -8.77 -20.24 30.81
CA VAL A 16 -8.13 -21.25 29.95
C VAL A 16 -6.77 -21.59 30.55
N ALA A 17 -6.63 -22.83 31.02
CA ALA A 17 -5.38 -23.39 31.50
C ALA A 17 -4.39 -23.51 30.33
N ALA A 18 -3.29 -22.75 30.42
CA ALA A 18 -2.14 -22.83 29.54
C ALA A 18 -1.34 -24.10 29.84
N CYS A 19 -1.20 -24.99 28.86
CA CYS A 19 -0.16 -26.03 28.87
C CYS A 19 1.05 -25.49 28.11
N SER A 20 2.07 -25.07 28.86
CA SER A 20 3.43 -24.90 28.36
C SER A 20 4.17 -26.22 28.50
N GLU A 21 4.80 -26.71 27.43
CA GLU A 21 6.03 -27.52 27.55
C GLU A 21 6.84 -27.39 26.25
N SER A 22 8.08 -26.94 26.39
CA SER A 22 9.13 -26.87 25.36
C SER A 22 10.34 -27.62 25.92
N PRO A 23 11.14 -28.37 25.12
CA PRO A 23 12.42 -27.81 24.66
C PRO A 23 12.98 -28.35 23.31
N ALA A 24 13.86 -27.54 22.69
CA ALA A 24 14.80 -27.87 21.59
C ALA A 24 16.04 -28.68 22.12
N PRO A 25 17.00 -29.27 21.34
CA PRO A 25 17.78 -28.71 20.19
C PRO A 25 17.99 -29.73 19.02
N SER A 26 18.69 -29.53 17.89
CA SER A 26 20.09 -29.12 17.66
C SER A 26 20.41 -29.09 16.13
N PRO A 27 21.60 -28.64 15.67
CA PRO A 27 21.84 -27.99 14.38
C PRO A 27 22.26 -28.92 13.24
N ALA A 28 22.08 -28.45 12.00
CA ALA A 28 22.87 -28.87 10.85
C ALA A 28 23.35 -27.63 10.10
N ALA A 29 24.60 -27.27 10.37
CA ALA A 29 25.38 -26.38 9.54
C ALA A 29 25.77 -27.10 8.25
N HIS A 30 25.52 -26.50 7.09
CA HIS A 30 26.37 -26.67 5.93
C HIS A 30 26.74 -25.31 5.38
N ALA A 31 27.95 -24.89 5.77
CA ALA A 31 28.74 -23.92 5.04
C ALA A 31 29.20 -24.56 3.72
N THR A 32 29.19 -23.80 2.63
CA THR A 32 30.12 -24.02 1.51
C THR A 32 30.37 -22.69 0.80
N SER A 33 31.52 -22.14 1.15
CA SER A 33 32.54 -21.47 0.33
C SER A 33 32.16 -20.70 -0.93
N ALA A 34 32.65 -19.46 -0.92
CA ALA A 34 32.89 -18.57 -2.05
C ALA A 34 33.61 -19.24 -3.23
N THR A 35 33.29 -18.80 -4.45
CA THR A 35 34.20 -18.88 -5.60
C THR A 35 34.40 -17.48 -6.15
N SER A 36 35.67 -17.07 -6.10
CA SER A 36 36.22 -15.86 -6.71
C SER A 36 36.31 -16.07 -8.22
N GLY A 37 35.76 -15.14 -8.99
CA GLY A 37 35.89 -15.07 -10.45
C GLY A 37 36.32 -13.67 -10.85
N ALA A 38 37.60 -13.38 -10.69
CA ALA A 38 38.24 -12.21 -11.29
C ALA A 38 38.59 -12.54 -12.75
N THR A 39 38.17 -11.71 -13.69
CA THR A 39 38.94 -11.46 -14.92
C THR A 39 38.56 -10.09 -15.47
N ALA A 40 39.56 -9.20 -15.45
CA ALA A 40 39.54 -7.91 -16.09
C ALA A 40 39.75 -8.07 -17.61
N THR A 41 39.09 -7.22 -18.40
CA THR A 41 39.47 -6.81 -19.76
C THR A 41 38.72 -5.49 -20.01
N THR A 42 39.37 -4.34 -19.81
CA THR A 42 40.02 -3.52 -20.85
C THR A 42 39.04 -2.94 -21.87
N SER A 43 38.72 -1.65 -21.73
CA SER A 43 39.01 -0.58 -22.71
C SER A 43 38.21 0.70 -22.42
N ALA A 44 38.92 1.78 -22.09
CA ALA A 44 38.51 3.17 -22.38
C ALA A 44 39.04 3.54 -23.80
N PRO A 45 38.63 4.63 -24.49
CA PRO A 45 38.13 5.90 -23.94
C PRO A 45 37.02 6.66 -24.72
N ALA A 46 36.50 7.67 -24.03
CA ALA A 46 36.03 9.00 -24.46
C ALA A 46 35.28 9.22 -25.79
N THR A 47 34.07 9.80 -25.69
CA THR A 47 33.66 10.91 -26.59
C THR A 47 32.80 11.96 -25.88
N THR A 48 33.24 13.19 -26.11
CA THR A 48 32.76 14.53 -25.76
C THR A 48 31.34 14.87 -26.26
N ALA A 49 30.63 15.71 -25.48
CA ALA A 49 29.70 16.81 -25.87
C ALA A 49 28.58 16.89 -24.80
N SER A 50 28.59 17.78 -23.81
CA SER A 50 28.45 19.24 -23.88
C SER A 50 27.49 19.71 -24.98
N ALA A 51 26.22 19.88 -24.61
CA ALA A 51 25.25 20.66 -25.38
C ALA A 51 24.31 21.41 -24.42
N SER A 52 24.60 22.71 -24.29
CA SER A 52 23.72 23.84 -24.05
C SER A 52 22.52 23.69 -23.11
N ALA A 53 22.69 24.21 -21.90
CA ALA A 53 21.61 24.77 -21.10
C ALA A 53 21.06 26.02 -21.81
N THR A 54 19.88 25.89 -22.42
CA THR A 54 19.09 27.06 -22.86
C THR A 54 18.20 27.49 -21.71
N THR A 55 18.51 28.68 -21.19
CA THR A 55 17.72 29.38 -20.18
C THR A 55 16.40 29.81 -20.80
N ALA A 56 15.29 29.23 -20.33
CA ALA A 56 13.96 29.80 -20.52
C ALA A 56 13.44 30.22 -19.14
N SER A 57 13.73 31.47 -18.77
CA SER A 57 13.09 32.14 -17.65
C SER A 57 11.66 32.47 -18.09
N ALA A 58 10.73 31.54 -17.85
CA ALA A 58 9.31 31.80 -17.97
C ALA A 58 8.85 32.46 -16.68
N SER A 59 8.41 33.72 -16.78
CA SER A 59 7.75 34.45 -15.70
C SER A 59 6.54 33.66 -15.22
N ALA A 60 6.64 33.09 -14.02
CA ALA A 60 5.50 32.54 -13.31
C ALA A 60 4.65 33.71 -12.81
N THR A 61 3.59 34.03 -13.55
CA THR A 61 2.49 34.82 -13.03
C THR A 61 1.81 33.94 -12.00
N THR A 62 1.93 34.26 -10.72
CA THR A 62 1.24 33.57 -9.62
C THR A 62 -0.25 33.79 -9.77
N ALA A 63 -0.91 32.96 -10.58
CA ALA A 63 -2.33 32.77 -10.48
C ALA A 63 -2.58 32.05 -9.16
N THR A 64 -2.99 32.81 -8.14
CA THR A 64 -3.60 32.26 -6.93
C THR A 64 -4.88 31.54 -7.37
N SER A 65 -4.73 30.28 -7.74
CA SER A 65 -5.84 29.35 -7.86
C SER A 65 -6.35 29.15 -6.44
N THR A 66 -7.44 29.82 -6.10
CA THR A 66 -8.22 29.50 -4.91
C THR A 66 -8.68 28.06 -5.08
N ALA A 67 -7.92 27.14 -4.51
CA ALA A 67 -8.30 25.75 -4.43
C ALA A 67 -9.65 25.67 -3.70
N PRO A 68 -10.66 25.00 -4.28
CA PRO A 68 -11.92 24.80 -3.60
C PRO A 68 -11.70 24.11 -2.25
N GLU A 69 -12.46 24.52 -1.24
CA GLU A 69 -12.48 23.88 0.08
C GLU A 69 -12.66 22.37 -0.07
N PRO A 70 -11.89 21.55 0.67
CA PRO A 70 -11.98 20.10 0.55
C PRO A 70 -13.36 19.63 0.99
N SER A 71 -14.00 18.77 0.17
CA SER A 71 -15.22 18.05 0.56
C SER A 71 -14.95 17.27 1.86
N PRO A 72 -15.95 17.14 2.76
CA PRO A 72 -15.79 16.35 3.97
C PRO A 72 -15.40 14.92 3.61
N THR A 73 -14.49 14.34 4.40
CA THR A 73 -14.08 12.95 4.23
C THR A 73 -15.28 12.04 4.51
N PRO A 74 -15.64 11.11 3.60
CA PRO A 74 -16.64 10.10 3.88
C PRO A 74 -16.26 9.26 5.11
N GLU A 75 -17.26 8.74 5.82
CA GLU A 75 -17.05 7.84 6.95
C GLU A 75 -16.28 6.58 6.49
N GLY A 76 -15.30 6.13 7.27
CA GLY A 76 -14.48 4.96 6.95
C GLY A 76 -13.44 5.16 5.83
N MET A 77 -13.34 6.36 5.26
CA MET A 77 -12.37 6.67 4.19
C MET A 77 -11.26 7.61 4.66
N VAL A 78 -10.12 7.53 4.00
CA VAL A 78 -8.98 8.45 4.16
C VAL A 78 -8.74 9.25 2.89
N ARG A 79 -8.40 10.53 3.03
CA ARG A 79 -8.03 11.38 1.89
C ARG A 79 -6.58 11.13 1.48
N ILE A 80 -6.39 10.59 0.28
CA ILE A 80 -5.07 10.45 -0.34
C ILE A 80 -4.75 11.75 -1.11
N PRO A 81 -3.69 12.48 -0.74
CA PRO A 81 -3.30 13.68 -1.48
C PRO A 81 -2.77 13.28 -2.87
N GLY A 82 -3.11 14.10 -3.86
CA GLY A 82 -2.59 13.92 -5.22
C GLY A 82 -1.09 14.25 -5.29
N ALA A 83 -0.36 13.46 -6.06
CA ALA A 83 1.09 13.59 -6.22
C ALA A 83 1.58 12.91 -7.52
N LEU A 84 2.84 13.17 -7.86
CA LEU A 84 3.62 12.35 -8.79
C LEU A 84 4.31 11.24 -7.99
N PHE A 85 4.25 10.01 -8.50
CA PHE A 85 4.90 8.84 -7.88
C PHE A 85 5.55 7.96 -8.94
N MET A 86 6.58 7.21 -8.54
CA MET A 86 7.15 6.17 -9.38
C MET A 86 6.37 4.87 -9.19
N MET A 87 5.62 4.46 -10.22
CA MET A 87 4.86 3.21 -10.24
C MET A 87 5.63 2.11 -10.97
N GLY A 88 5.45 0.85 -10.55
CA GLY A 88 6.04 -0.31 -11.20
C GLY A 88 7.45 -0.64 -10.68
N ALA A 89 8.13 -1.56 -11.38
CA ALA A 89 9.41 -2.11 -10.94
C ALA A 89 10.59 -1.70 -11.86
N THR A 90 11.78 -1.58 -11.27
CA THR A 90 13.02 -1.33 -12.03
C THR A 90 13.38 -2.52 -12.92
N ALA A 91 14.30 -2.33 -13.88
CA ALA A 91 14.71 -3.39 -14.79
C ALA A 91 15.19 -4.69 -14.11
N PHE A 92 15.72 -4.59 -12.88
CA PHE A 92 16.36 -5.68 -12.14
C PHE A 92 15.54 -6.17 -10.93
N ARG A 93 14.28 -5.77 -10.80
CA ARG A 93 13.35 -6.17 -9.72
C ARG A 93 11.97 -6.48 -10.29
N GLY A 94 11.16 -7.24 -9.56
CA GLY A 94 9.76 -7.55 -9.92
C GLY A 94 9.61 -8.53 -11.08
N ASN A 95 8.37 -8.96 -11.32
CA ASN A 95 8.03 -9.77 -12.49
C ASN A 95 8.11 -8.93 -13.78
N PRO A 96 8.29 -9.57 -14.97
CA PRO A 96 8.32 -8.83 -16.23
C PRO A 96 7.12 -7.90 -16.47
N GLU A 97 5.93 -8.32 -16.06
CA GLU A 97 4.65 -7.59 -16.21
C GLU A 97 4.51 -6.38 -15.27
N GLU A 98 5.37 -6.26 -14.25
CA GLU A 98 5.35 -5.14 -13.30
C GLU A 98 6.25 -3.97 -13.76
N ARG A 99 6.96 -4.13 -14.89
CA ARG A 99 7.93 -3.18 -15.43
C ARG A 99 7.35 -2.47 -16.67
N PRO A 100 7.85 -1.27 -17.03
CA PRO A 100 8.92 -0.52 -16.38
C PRO A 100 8.41 0.40 -15.26
N MET A 101 9.33 0.77 -14.38
CA MET A 101 9.12 1.87 -13.44
C MET A 101 8.94 3.18 -14.21
N HIS A 102 7.84 3.90 -13.97
CA HIS A 102 7.51 5.15 -14.66
C HIS A 102 6.83 6.13 -13.71
N GLU A 103 6.92 7.42 -14.02
CA GLU A 103 6.22 8.46 -13.27
C GLU A 103 4.73 8.45 -13.61
N ALA A 104 3.88 8.49 -12.58
CA ALA A 104 2.44 8.56 -12.71
C ALA A 104 1.91 9.72 -11.86
N ALA A 105 0.97 10.48 -12.42
CA ALA A 105 0.26 11.54 -11.73
C ALA A 105 -1.09 11.02 -11.23
N VAL A 106 -1.34 11.10 -9.93
CA VAL A 106 -2.64 10.76 -9.34
C VAL A 106 -3.22 12.00 -8.68
N ALA A 107 -4.50 12.29 -9.00
CA ALA A 107 -5.25 13.35 -8.35
C ALA A 107 -5.55 12.99 -6.89
N SER A 108 -5.99 13.96 -6.08
CA SER A 108 -6.46 13.61 -4.73
C SER A 108 -7.76 12.81 -4.82
N PHE A 109 -7.91 11.80 -3.98
CA PHE A 109 -9.11 10.96 -3.91
C PHE A 109 -9.31 10.42 -2.47
N PHE A 110 -10.43 9.77 -2.22
CA PHE A 110 -10.69 9.06 -0.96
C PHE A 110 -10.55 7.56 -1.19
N LEU A 111 -9.92 6.85 -0.25
CA LEU A 111 -9.76 5.41 -0.25
C LEU A 111 -10.31 4.85 1.06
N ASP A 112 -10.97 3.70 1.01
CA ASP A 112 -11.39 3.00 2.23
C ASP A 112 -10.17 2.67 3.09
N GLU A 113 -10.29 2.85 4.41
CA GLU A 113 -9.22 2.50 5.35
C GLU A 113 -9.04 0.98 5.46
N ASP A 114 -10.16 0.24 5.38
CA ASP A 114 -10.22 -1.21 5.47
C ASP A 114 -10.74 -1.83 4.16
N GLU A 115 -10.43 -3.11 3.96
CA GLU A 115 -11.03 -3.89 2.89
C GLU A 115 -12.54 -4.11 3.16
N VAL A 116 -13.34 -4.20 2.09
CA VAL A 116 -14.76 -4.52 2.21
C VAL A 116 -14.93 -5.89 2.85
N THR A 117 -15.58 -5.92 4.00
CA THR A 117 -15.86 -7.15 4.74
C THR A 117 -16.96 -7.97 4.07
N LEU A 118 -17.01 -9.25 4.42
CA LEU A 118 -18.08 -10.13 3.94
C LEU A 118 -19.47 -9.62 4.38
N ALA A 119 -19.59 -9.07 5.59
CA ALA A 119 -20.84 -8.54 6.11
C ALA A 119 -21.33 -7.31 5.31
N GLU A 120 -20.44 -6.36 5.02
CA GLU A 120 -20.77 -5.16 4.23
C GLU A 120 -21.12 -5.53 2.78
N TYR A 121 -20.41 -6.50 2.20
CA TYR A 121 -20.77 -7.01 0.89
C TYR A 121 -22.18 -7.64 0.88
N HIS A 122 -22.51 -8.47 1.88
CA HIS A 122 -23.85 -9.05 2.01
C HIS A 122 -24.92 -7.97 2.13
N GLU A 123 -24.71 -6.98 2.99
CA GLU A 123 -25.61 -5.84 3.14
C GLU A 123 -25.82 -5.11 1.81
N CYS A 124 -24.75 -4.84 1.05
CA CYS A 124 -24.86 -4.21 -0.26
C CYS A 124 -25.69 -5.04 -1.27
N VAL A 125 -25.56 -6.36 -1.23
CA VAL A 125 -26.35 -7.28 -2.08
C VAL A 125 -27.81 -7.34 -1.64
N GLU A 126 -28.08 -7.43 -0.34
CA GLU A 126 -29.44 -7.45 0.23
C GLU A 126 -30.20 -6.17 -0.08
N GLN A 127 -29.51 -5.02 -0.08
CA GLN A 127 -30.06 -3.73 -0.49
C GLN A 127 -30.22 -3.59 -2.02
N GLY A 128 -29.73 -4.55 -2.80
CA GLY A 128 -29.78 -4.52 -4.26
C GLY A 128 -28.81 -3.53 -4.91
N ALA A 129 -27.89 -2.94 -4.15
CA ALA A 129 -26.88 -2.02 -4.64
C ALA A 129 -25.69 -2.75 -5.30
N CYS A 130 -25.36 -3.96 -4.82
CA CYS A 130 -24.34 -4.83 -5.38
C CYS A 130 -24.94 -6.05 -6.08
N LYS A 131 -24.28 -6.53 -7.14
CA LYS A 131 -24.65 -7.79 -7.80
C LYS A 131 -24.04 -8.98 -7.06
N ALA A 132 -24.87 -9.94 -6.66
CA ALA A 132 -24.41 -11.21 -6.12
C ALA A 132 -23.47 -11.92 -7.13
N THR A 133 -22.26 -12.23 -6.67
CA THR A 133 -21.21 -12.90 -7.46
C THR A 133 -21.43 -14.39 -7.62
N TYR A 134 -22.05 -15.06 -6.64
CA TYR A 134 -22.45 -16.46 -6.73
C TYR A 134 -23.95 -16.54 -7.01
N ARG A 135 -24.33 -17.22 -8.09
CA ARG A 135 -25.72 -17.65 -8.30
C ARG A 135 -25.81 -19.04 -7.68
N ASP A 136 -26.77 -19.25 -6.79
CA ASP A 136 -27.10 -20.60 -6.34
C ASP A 136 -27.37 -21.45 -7.59
N HIS A 137 -26.56 -22.50 -7.76
CA HIS A 137 -26.69 -23.48 -8.84
C HIS A 137 -27.81 -24.48 -8.54
#